data_AF-A0A8K0KN46-F1
#
_entry.id   AF-A0A8K0KN46-F1
#
_cell.length_a   1.000
_cell.length_b   1.000
_cell.length_c   1.000
_cell.angle_alpha   90.00
_cell.angle_beta   90.00
_cell.angle_gamma   90.00
#
_symmetry.space_group_name_H-M   'P 1'
#
loop_
_entity.id
_entity.type
_entity.pdbx_description
1 polymer ?
#
loop_
_entity_poly.entity_id
_entity_poly.type
_entity_poly.pdbx_seq_one_letter_code
_entity_poly.pdbx_strand_id
1 'polypeptide(L)'
;MGILSGNVYNMGDFDECVSVKGPWGIEGKYCLAKVDIIEPPSAKALRRQYWNGSDVYGIWLDPLTSMWEQIEYKGDRSKHRKDSAYWAMCVPSSCTAHDVELAMGRVLPPLAGEMGINLKVNVHPTFCTAEENNGFTAGDWVFW
;
A
#
# COMPACT_ATOMS: atom_id res chain seq x y z
N MET A 1 -14.57 2.35 7.63
CA MET A 1 -13.44 1.49 8.05
C MET A 1 -12.17 2.24 7.71
N GLY A 2 -11.53 2.80 8.73
CA GLY A 2 -10.48 3.82 8.56
C GLY A 2 -9.09 3.21 8.45
N ILE A 3 -8.28 3.78 7.56
CA ILE A 3 -6.86 3.48 7.36
C ILE A 3 -6.03 3.49 8.67
N LEU A 4 -6.53 4.19 9.70
CA LEU A 4 -5.91 4.30 11.02
C LEU A 4 -6.33 3.20 12.02
N SER A 5 -7.33 2.37 11.72
CA SER A 5 -7.96 1.46 12.70
C SER A 5 -8.08 0.00 12.28
N GLY A 6 -7.79 -0.41 11.05
CA GLY A 6 -7.88 -1.83 10.72
C GLY A 6 -7.69 -2.15 9.25
N ASN A 7 -6.61 -2.89 8.99
CA ASN A 7 -6.14 -3.38 7.70
C ASN A 7 -5.55 -2.31 6.76
N VAL A 8 -4.21 -2.34 6.65
CA VAL A 8 -3.44 -1.55 5.68
C VAL A 8 -3.58 -2.07 4.25
N TYR A 9 -4.17 -3.25 4.05
CA TYR A 9 -4.50 -3.79 2.74
C TYR A 9 -5.96 -3.49 2.41
N ASN A 10 -6.19 -2.57 1.49
CA ASN A 10 -7.45 -2.48 0.79
C ASN A 10 -7.38 -3.41 -0.42
N MET A 11 -7.72 -4.69 -0.20
CA MET A 11 -7.51 -5.78 -1.18
C MET A 11 -8.52 -5.77 -2.32
N GLY A 12 -9.57 -4.95 -2.26
CA GLY A 12 -10.64 -4.98 -3.28
C GLY A 12 -11.22 -6.39 -3.46
N ASP A 13 -11.71 -6.68 -4.67
CA ASP A 13 -12.16 -8.01 -5.07
C ASP A 13 -11.17 -8.60 -6.08
N PHE A 14 -10.36 -9.56 -5.62
CA PHE A 14 -9.32 -10.19 -6.43
C PHE A 14 -9.93 -11.10 -7.50
N ASP A 15 -10.81 -12.02 -7.09
CA ASP A 15 -11.37 -13.06 -7.94
C ASP A 15 -12.26 -12.46 -9.04
N GLU A 16 -13.08 -11.47 -8.70
CA GLU A 16 -13.89 -10.75 -9.69
C GLU A 16 -13.01 -10.01 -10.69
N CYS A 17 -11.90 -9.40 -10.24
CA CYS A 17 -11.01 -8.65 -11.12
C CYS A 17 -10.29 -9.55 -12.13
N VAL A 18 -9.68 -10.64 -11.69
CA VAL A 18 -8.95 -11.54 -12.61
C VAL A 18 -9.89 -12.25 -13.57
N SER A 19 -11.14 -12.51 -13.16
CA SER A 19 -12.16 -13.17 -13.97
C SER A 19 -12.85 -12.25 -15.00
N VAL A 20 -12.54 -10.94 -15.01
CA VAL A 20 -13.17 -10.01 -15.97
C VAL A 20 -12.79 -10.36 -17.40
N LYS A 21 -13.81 -10.67 -18.20
CA LYS A 21 -13.72 -10.84 -19.66
C LYS A 21 -14.58 -9.78 -20.34
N GLY A 22 -13.93 -8.68 -20.69
CA GLY A 22 -14.57 -7.56 -21.36
C GLY A 22 -14.86 -7.84 -22.84
N PRO A 23 -15.76 -7.04 -23.45
CA PRO A 23 -15.88 -7.00 -24.90
C PRO A 23 -14.50 -6.72 -25.54
N TRP A 24 -14.24 -7.28 -26.72
CA TRP A 24 -12.96 -7.12 -27.44
C TRP A 24 -11.75 -7.87 -26.85
N GLY A 25 -11.96 -8.84 -25.96
CA GLY A 25 -10.88 -9.66 -25.41
C GLY A 25 -10.03 -8.93 -24.38
N ILE A 26 -10.60 -7.93 -23.69
CA ILE A 26 -9.94 -7.26 -22.58
C ILE A 26 -10.07 -8.15 -21.35
N GLU A 27 -8.94 -8.64 -20.85
CA GLU A 27 -8.87 -9.40 -19.61
C GLU A 27 -8.48 -8.50 -18.44
N GLY A 28 -8.96 -8.84 -17.25
CA GLY A 28 -8.60 -8.14 -16.02
C GLY A 28 -7.25 -8.59 -15.47
N LYS A 29 -6.58 -7.67 -14.78
CA LYS A 29 -5.35 -7.88 -14.05
C LYS A 29 -5.43 -7.14 -12.74
N TYR A 30 -5.23 -7.87 -11.66
CA TYR A 30 -5.19 -7.34 -10.32
C TYR A 30 -3.79 -6.81 -10.02
N CYS A 31 -3.66 -5.55 -9.60
CA CYS A 31 -2.38 -4.98 -9.16
C CYS A 31 -2.51 -4.36 -7.77
N LEU A 32 -1.55 -4.65 -6.89
CA LEU A 32 -1.48 -4.07 -5.55
C LEU A 32 -0.41 -2.98 -5.50
N ALA A 33 -0.85 -1.74 -5.32
CA ALA A 33 0.02 -0.59 -5.20
C ALA A 33 0.36 -0.29 -3.74
N LYS A 34 1.63 -0.10 -3.45
CA LYS A 34 2.10 0.34 -2.15
C LYS A 34 2.12 1.85 -2.09
N VAL A 35 1.43 2.42 -1.12
CA VAL A 35 1.33 3.86 -0.86
C VAL A 35 2.01 4.15 0.48
N ASP A 36 3.15 4.83 0.43
CA ASP A 36 3.92 5.23 1.60
C ASP A 36 3.62 6.69 1.97
N ILE A 37 3.31 6.93 3.25
CA ILE A 37 3.09 8.25 3.81
C ILE A 37 4.44 8.85 4.20
N ILE A 38 4.77 10.01 3.64
CA ILE A 38 6.03 10.70 3.90
C ILE A 38 5.81 11.77 4.98
N GLU A 39 6.60 11.67 6.06
CA GLU A 39 6.68 12.68 7.11
C GLU A 39 7.10 14.05 6.51
N PRO A 40 6.34 15.13 6.74
CA PRO A 40 6.70 16.45 6.26
C PRO A 40 7.94 16.99 7.00
N PRO A 41 8.77 17.84 6.37
CA PRO A 41 9.99 18.36 6.98
C PRO A 41 9.77 19.08 8.33
N SER A 42 8.63 19.76 8.48
CA SER A 42 8.23 20.44 9.71
C SER A 42 8.01 19.48 10.88
N ALA A 43 7.33 18.35 10.64
CA ALA A 43 7.13 17.32 11.64
C ALA A 43 8.45 16.68 12.07
N LYS A 44 9.33 16.40 11.11
CA LYS A 44 10.66 15.86 11.37
C LYS A 44 11.53 16.80 12.22
N ALA A 45 11.42 18.10 11.99
CA ALA A 45 12.12 19.12 12.77
C ALA A 45 11.60 19.18 14.21
N LEU A 46 10.28 19.18 14.41
CA LEU A 46 9.65 19.15 15.73
C LEU A 46 10.06 17.89 16.50
N ARG A 47 10.01 16.72 15.86
CA ARG A 47 10.44 15.47 16.47
C ARG A 47 11.88 15.53 16.94
N ARG A 48 12.81 16.02 16.11
CA ARG A 48 14.22 16.18 16.53
C ARG A 48 14.37 17.09 17.74
N GLN A 49 13.56 18.14 17.84
CA GLN A 49 13.61 19.10 18.93
C GLN A 49 13.10 18.51 20.26
N TYR A 50 12.03 17.71 20.21
CA TYR A 50 11.39 17.15 21.42
C TYR A 50 11.82 15.72 21.76
N TRP A 51 12.59 15.05 20.88
CA TRP A 51 13.08 13.70 21.11
C TRP A 51 13.99 13.61 22.33
N ASN A 52 13.55 12.88 23.35
CA ASN A 52 14.30 12.67 24.60
C ASN A 52 14.99 11.30 24.69
N GLY A 53 14.90 10.46 23.65
CA GLY A 53 15.55 9.14 23.59
C GLY A 53 14.93 8.05 24.47
N SER A 54 13.81 8.33 25.16
CA SER A 54 13.22 7.38 26.12
C SER A 54 12.44 6.23 25.46
N ASP A 55 11.94 6.41 24.24
CA ASP A 55 11.13 5.41 23.55
C ASP A 55 11.60 5.15 22.12
N VAL A 56 12.76 4.48 22.03
CA VAL A 56 13.46 4.10 20.79
C VAL A 56 12.55 3.32 19.83
N TYR A 57 11.63 2.51 20.35
CA TYR A 57 10.79 1.62 19.55
C TYR A 57 9.32 2.10 19.45
N GLY A 58 8.96 3.24 20.03
CA GLY A 58 7.58 3.75 20.01
C GLY A 58 6.60 2.87 20.79
N ILE A 59 7.06 2.17 21.83
CA ILE A 59 6.27 1.25 22.67
C ILE A 59 5.27 2.02 23.51
N TRP A 60 5.62 3.22 23.95
CA TRP A 60 4.79 4.10 24.74
C TRP A 60 4.09 5.08 23.82
N LEU A 61 2.77 4.90 23.66
CA LEU A 61 1.95 5.84 22.91
C LEU A 61 1.64 7.05 23.80
N ASP A 62 2.51 8.05 23.80
CA ASP A 62 2.23 9.32 24.47
C ASP A 62 1.19 10.10 23.65
N PRO A 63 -0.04 10.32 24.17
CA PRO A 63 -1.10 11.00 23.44
C PRO A 63 -0.80 12.48 23.15
N LEU A 64 0.24 13.05 23.77
CA LEU A 64 0.69 14.42 23.54
C LEU A 64 1.70 14.53 22.39
N THR A 65 2.17 13.40 21.85
CA THR A 65 3.10 13.39 20.71
C THR A 65 2.38 13.68 19.39
N SER A 66 3.14 14.17 18.41
CA SER A 66 2.59 14.46 17.09
C SER A 66 2.11 13.19 16.39
N MET A 67 1.07 13.31 15.55
CA MET A 67 0.56 12.21 14.71
C MET A 67 1.68 11.51 13.93
N TRP A 68 2.65 12.29 13.42
CA TRP A 68 3.75 11.79 12.60
C TRP A 68 4.66 10.82 13.37
N GLU A 69 4.86 11.04 14.67
CA GLU A 69 5.63 10.14 15.52
C GLU A 69 4.93 8.80 15.75
N GLN A 70 3.60 8.79 15.78
CA GLN A 70 2.81 7.57 15.96
C GLN A 70 2.71 6.73 14.67
N ILE A 71 2.82 7.37 13.51
CA ILE A 71 2.75 6.72 12.19
C ILE A 71 4.13 6.23 11.74
N GLU A 72 5.21 6.89 12.15
CA GLU A 72 6.59 6.54 11.77
C GLU A 72 6.95 5.11 12.18
N TYR A 73 7.46 4.33 11.23
CA TYR A 73 7.98 3.00 11.50
C TYR A 73 9.39 3.07 12.12
N LYS A 74 9.50 2.82 13.43
CA LYS A 74 10.76 2.82 14.19
C LYS A 74 11.56 1.50 14.11
N GLY A 75 11.24 0.60 13.17
CA GLY A 75 12.02 -0.62 12.92
C GLY A 75 11.65 -1.85 13.76
N ASP A 76 10.69 -1.73 14.68
CA ASP A 76 10.16 -2.85 15.45
C ASP A 76 9.23 -3.72 14.59
N ARG A 77 9.69 -4.92 14.23
CA ARG A 77 8.96 -5.87 13.40
C ARG A 77 7.71 -6.44 14.07
N SER A 78 7.61 -6.33 15.39
CA SER A 78 6.43 -6.77 16.16
C SER A 78 5.24 -5.84 15.94
N LYS A 79 5.47 -4.65 15.36
CA LYS A 79 4.44 -3.66 15.08
C LYS A 79 4.12 -3.60 13.61
N HIS A 80 2.83 -3.50 13.32
CA HIS A 80 2.38 -3.20 11.98
C HIS A 80 2.78 -1.79 11.58
N ARG A 81 3.31 -1.66 10.35
CA ARG A 81 3.58 -0.38 9.73
C ARG A 81 2.29 0.40 9.53
N LYS A 82 2.29 1.66 9.95
CA LYS A 82 1.16 2.60 9.81
C LYS A 82 1.43 3.67 8.75
N ASP A 83 2.69 3.78 8.32
CA ASP A 83 3.20 4.67 7.28
C ASP A 83 3.12 4.08 5.87
N SER A 84 2.54 2.90 5.71
CA SER A 84 2.32 2.25 4.41
C SER A 84 0.94 1.67 4.33
N ALA A 85 0.25 1.88 3.21
CA ALA A 85 -0.96 1.17 2.84
C ALA A 85 -0.75 0.45 1.51
N TYR A 86 -1.48 -0.64 1.30
CA TYR A 86 -1.54 -1.38 0.06
C TYR A 86 -2.94 -1.21 -0.52
N TRP A 87 -3.01 -0.73 -1.76
CA TRP A 87 -4.24 -0.41 -2.45
C TRP A 87 -4.36 -1.29 -3.69
N ALA A 88 -5.40 -2.12 -3.73
CA ALA A 88 -5.71 -2.97 -4.86
C ALA A 88 -6.42 -2.19 -5.96
N MET A 89 -5.98 -2.40 -7.21
CA MET A 89 -6.65 -1.86 -8.38
C MET A 89 -6.82 -2.94 -9.43
N CYS A 90 -8.00 -2.95 -10.05
CA CYS A 90 -8.25 -3.73 -11.24
C CYS A 90 -7.88 -2.90 -12.46
N VAL A 91 -6.98 -3.43 -13.28
CA VAL A 91 -6.51 -2.80 -14.51
C VAL A 91 -6.61 -3.79 -15.67
N PRO A 92 -6.63 -3.33 -16.93
CA PRO A 92 -6.53 -4.23 -18.07
C PRO A 92 -5.24 -5.06 -18.04
N SER A 93 -5.27 -6.27 -18.57
CA SER A 93 -4.11 -7.17 -18.69
C SER A 93 -2.97 -6.58 -19.51
N SER A 94 -3.27 -5.64 -20.41
CA SER A 94 -2.28 -4.89 -21.20
C SER A 94 -1.47 -3.89 -20.38
N CYS A 95 -1.91 -3.48 -19.18
CA CYS A 95 -1.18 -2.54 -18.35
C CYS A 95 0.01 -3.19 -17.65
N THR A 96 1.17 -2.53 -17.69
CA THR A 96 2.35 -2.91 -16.90
C THR A 96 2.26 -2.35 -15.48
N ALA A 97 3.04 -2.91 -14.54
CA ALA A 97 3.12 -2.36 -13.19
C ALA A 97 3.56 -0.89 -13.19
N HIS A 98 4.41 -0.50 -14.14
CA HIS A 98 4.85 0.88 -14.32
C HIS A 98 3.69 1.81 -14.73
N ASP A 99 2.79 1.36 -15.61
CA ASP A 99 1.63 2.14 -16.02
C ASP A 99 0.69 2.41 -14.83
N VAL A 100 0.51 1.40 -13.98
CA VAL A 100 -0.27 1.50 -12.74
C VAL A 100 0.38 2.48 -11.77
N GLU A 101 1.70 2.38 -11.56
CA GLU A 101 2.45 3.30 -10.71
C GLU A 101 2.35 4.75 -11.21
N LEU A 102 2.47 4.95 -12.52
CA LEU A 102 2.37 6.26 -13.16
C LEU A 102 0.95 6.85 -13.00
N ALA A 103 -0.09 6.05 -13.22
CA ALA A 103 -1.47 6.49 -13.09
C ALA A 103 -1.80 6.91 -11.64
N MET A 104 -1.46 6.06 -10.67
CA MET A 104 -1.69 6.39 -9.25
C MET A 104 -0.83 7.53 -8.75
N GLY A 105 0.44 7.60 -9.19
CA GLY A 105 1.36 8.68 -8.86
C GLY A 105 0.91 10.05 -9.38
N ARG A 106 0.02 10.09 -10.37
CA ARG A 106 -0.61 11.34 -10.85
C ARG A 106 -1.84 11.73 -10.06
N VAL A 107 -2.59 10.77 -9.53
CA VAL A 107 -3.89 11.02 -8.88
C VAL A 107 -3.75 11.21 -7.37
N LEU A 108 -3.03 10.31 -6.69
CA LEU A 108 -3.01 10.27 -5.23
C LEU A 108 -2.19 11.39 -4.57
N PRO A 109 -0.97 11.72 -5.03
CA PRO A 109 -0.16 12.75 -4.35
C PRO A 109 -0.80 14.14 -4.36
N PRO A 110 -1.40 14.64 -5.45
CA PRO A 110 -2.10 15.93 -5.42
C PRO A 110 -3.27 15.95 -4.44
N LEU A 111 -4.11 14.91 -4.46
CA LEU A 111 -5.26 14.78 -3.54
C LEU A 111 -4.82 14.77 -2.07
N ALA A 112 -3.73 14.07 -1.76
CA ALA A 112 -3.18 14.05 -0.41
C ALA A 112 -2.49 15.37 -0.05
N GLY A 113 -1.86 16.04 -1.01
CA GLY A 113 -1.21 17.33 -0.85
C GLY A 113 -2.19 18.43 -0.42
N GLU A 114 -3.43 18.41 -0.92
CA GLU A 114 -4.51 19.30 -0.46
C GLU A 114 -4.84 19.11 1.03
N MET A 115 -4.62 17.90 1.57
CA MET A 115 -4.78 17.58 2.98
C MET A 115 -3.48 17.79 3.79
N GLY A 116 -2.41 18.31 3.18
CA GLY A 116 -1.10 18.49 3.82
C GLY A 116 -0.32 17.19 4.03
N ILE A 117 -0.65 16.13 3.28
CA ILE A 117 -0.02 14.81 3.38
C ILE A 117 0.79 14.53 2.11
N ASN A 118 2.05 14.16 2.29
CA ASN A 118 2.88 13.72 1.16
C ASN A 118 2.80 12.20 1.03
N LEU A 119 2.51 11.71 -0.19
CA LEU A 119 2.44 10.29 -0.50
C LEU A 119 3.47 9.92 -1.56
N LYS A 120 3.99 8.70 -1.46
CA LYS A 120 4.78 8.05 -2.52
C LYS A 120 4.11 6.74 -2.90
N VAL A 121 3.92 6.53 -4.19
CA VAL A 121 3.33 5.29 -4.71
C VAL A 121 4.43 4.44 -5.35
N ASN A 122 4.34 3.13 -5.17
CA ASN A 122 5.19 2.15 -5.83
C ASN A 122 4.40 0.88 -6.16
N VAL A 123 4.61 0.32 -7.36
CA VAL A 123 3.96 -0.93 -7.79
C VAL A 123 5.02 -1.91 -8.26
N HIS A 124 5.18 -3.01 -7.53
CA HIS A 124 6.13 -4.05 -7.94
C HIS A 124 5.49 -5.00 -8.96
N PRO A 125 6.22 -5.49 -9.99
CA PRO A 125 5.67 -6.43 -10.96
C PRO A 125 5.07 -7.70 -10.35
N THR A 126 5.66 -8.22 -9.26
CA THR A 126 5.15 -9.41 -8.54
C THR A 126 3.86 -9.14 -7.77
N PHE A 127 3.43 -7.88 -7.64
CA PHE A 127 2.15 -7.52 -7.03
C PHE A 127 1.03 -7.40 -8.06
N CYS A 128 1.30 -7.81 -9.29
CA CYS A 128 0.34 -7.80 -10.37
C CYS A 128 0.09 -9.22 -10.88
N THR A 129 -1.18 -9.66 -10.90
CA THR A 129 -1.60 -11.00 -11.30
C THR A 129 -2.75 -10.90 -12.29
N ALA A 130 -2.67 -11.63 -13.40
CA ALA A 130 -3.76 -11.84 -14.33
C ALA A 130 -4.23 -13.31 -14.25
N GLU A 131 -5.40 -13.62 -14.80
CA GLU A 131 -5.86 -15.02 -14.91
C GLU A 131 -4.83 -15.83 -15.71
N GLU A 132 -4.07 -16.70 -15.03
CA GLU A 132 -3.10 -17.57 -15.66
C GLU A 132 -3.75 -18.94 -15.89
N ASN A 133 -4.01 -19.27 -17.15
CA ASN A 133 -4.68 -20.51 -17.56
C ASN A 133 -3.68 -21.69 -17.61
N ASN A 134 -2.81 -21.81 -16.61
CA ASN A 134 -1.93 -22.96 -16.47
C ASN A 134 -2.68 -24.03 -15.67
N GLY A 135 -3.20 -25.04 -16.38
CA GLY A 135 -3.89 -26.16 -15.75
C GLY A 135 -3.05 -26.78 -14.64
N PHE A 136 -3.73 -27.22 -13.57
CA PHE A 136 -3.10 -27.83 -12.40
C PHE A 136 -2.01 -28.82 -12.80
N THR A 137 -0.82 -28.62 -12.26
CA THR A 137 0.29 -29.56 -12.46
C THR A 137 0.02 -30.82 -11.66
N ALA A 138 0.64 -31.94 -12.02
CA ALA A 138 0.51 -33.18 -11.27
C ALA A 138 0.93 -33.04 -9.79
N GLY A 139 1.78 -32.05 -9.46
CA GLY A 139 2.15 -31.72 -8.09
C GLY A 139 1.00 -31.10 -7.28
N ASP A 140 0.10 -30.34 -7.91
CA ASP A 140 -1.02 -29.68 -7.24
C ASP A 140 -2.11 -30.69 -6.80
N TRP A 141 -2.23 -31.81 -7.52
CA TRP A 141 -3.14 -32.91 -7.18
C TRP A 141 -2.66 -33.75 -5.99
N VAL A 142 -1.36 -33.74 -5.67
CA VAL A 142 -0.82 -34.52 -4.55
C VAL A 142 -1.13 -33.87 -3.19
N PHE A 143 -1.42 -32.57 -3.19
CA PHE A 143 -1.73 -31.79 -1.98
C PHE A 143 -3.22 -31.46 -1.83
N TRP A 144 -4.10 -32.12 -2.60
CA TRP A 144 -5.56 -32.04 -2.49
C TRP A 144 -6.17 -33.37 -2.05
#